data_AF-A0A2V9FAT9-F1
#
_entry.id   AF-A0A2V9FAT9-F1
#
_cell.length_a   1.000
_cell.length_b   1.000
_cell.length_c   1.000
_cell.angle_alpha   90.00
_cell.angle_beta   90.00
_cell.angle_gamma   90.00
#
_symmetry.space_group_name_H-M   'P 1'
#
loop_
_entity.id
_entity.type
_entity.pdbx_description
1 polymer ?
#
loop_
_entity_poly.entity_id
_entity_poly.type
_entity_poly.pdbx_seq_one_letter_code
_entity_poly.pdbx_strand_id
1 'polypeptide(L)'
;MKTMRRSILCFVVLLLTAPLLWAQDLSKYRHFTFGMSLTRVLERTDQKMADVKVIHGRPSLIQELNWWPPNPPGTSFRSDTVEQMLFSFYNAELYKISVTYDRTSTEGLTAEDMVKSISAKYGPATSVKPEVDSATNERYDMRQKPVATWEDSQYSFNLVRSSFSGSFELLIYSKRLNAEAEVALAEAVKLEKQEEPQREAERQKKQIGDLEATRQKNQKSFRP
;
A
#
# COMPACT_ATOMS: atom_id res chain seq x y z
N MET A 1 -5.94 -53.61 28.77
CA MET A 1 -5.25 -52.40 29.31
C MET A 1 -4.16 -51.82 28.39
N LYS A 2 -3.43 -52.60 27.58
CA LYS A 2 -2.38 -52.08 26.68
C LYS A 2 -2.90 -51.22 25.50
N THR A 3 -4.10 -51.49 25.00
CA THR A 3 -4.74 -50.77 23.88
C THR A 3 -5.26 -49.39 24.30
N MET A 4 -5.92 -49.27 25.45
CA MET A 4 -6.34 -47.97 26.00
C MET A 4 -5.16 -47.03 26.26
N ARG A 5 -4.02 -47.56 26.73
CA ARG A 5 -2.82 -46.76 27.01
C ARG A 5 -2.16 -46.21 25.75
N ARG A 6 -2.29 -46.89 24.59
CA ARG A 6 -1.81 -46.40 23.29
C ARG A 6 -2.73 -45.33 22.69
N SER A 7 -4.04 -45.48 22.83
CA SER A 7 -5.00 -44.46 22.36
C SER A 7 -4.89 -43.15 23.13
N ILE A 8 -4.66 -43.20 24.45
CA ILE A 8 -4.43 -42.00 25.28
C ILE A 8 -3.12 -41.32 24.85
N LEU A 9 -2.06 -42.09 24.56
CA LEU A 9 -0.79 -41.54 24.11
C LEU A 9 -0.91 -40.82 22.76
N CYS A 10 -1.66 -41.38 21.80
CA CYS A 10 -1.91 -40.73 20.50
C CYS A 10 -2.76 -39.46 20.64
N PHE A 11 -3.76 -39.45 21.52
CA PHE A 11 -4.59 -38.27 21.77
C PHE A 11 -3.79 -37.14 22.44
N VAL A 12 -2.90 -37.48 23.37
CA VAL A 12 -2.00 -36.51 24.03
C VAL A 12 -1.00 -35.92 23.04
N VAL A 13 -0.43 -36.72 22.12
CA VAL A 13 0.48 -36.22 21.07
C VAL A 13 -0.27 -35.30 20.08
N LEU A 14 -1.51 -35.64 19.68
CA LEU A 14 -2.35 -34.78 18.81
C LEU A 14 -2.75 -33.45 19.47
N LEU A 15 -3.01 -33.46 20.79
CA LEU A 15 -3.30 -32.25 21.57
C LEU A 15 -2.06 -31.37 21.81
N LEU A 16 -0.86 -31.97 21.89
CA LEU A 16 0.41 -31.25 22.06
C LEU A 16 0.99 -30.71 20.74
N THR A 17 0.56 -31.21 19.58
CA THR A 17 0.89 -30.60 18.28
C THR A 17 -0.03 -29.44 17.91
N ALA A 18 -1.03 -29.11 18.74
CA ALA A 18 -2.09 -28.17 18.41
C ALA A 18 -1.83 -26.66 18.65
N PRO A 19 -0.62 -26.12 18.85
CA PRO A 19 -0.38 -24.75 18.45
C PRO A 19 0.16 -24.78 17.01
N LEU A 20 -0.61 -25.31 16.07
CA LEU A 20 -0.40 -24.97 14.67
C LEU A 20 -0.68 -23.47 14.54
N LEU A 21 0.39 -22.69 14.50
CA LEU A 21 0.55 -21.43 13.78
C LEU A 21 -0.80 -20.75 13.46
N TRP A 22 -1.31 -19.97 14.42
CA TRP A 22 -2.32 -18.96 14.10
C TRP A 22 -1.65 -17.82 13.33
N ALA A 23 -1.20 -18.09 12.10
CA ALA A 23 -1.08 -17.04 11.11
C ALA A 23 -2.51 -16.74 10.64
N GLN A 24 -3.09 -15.61 11.08
CA GLN A 24 -4.34 -15.16 10.45
C GLN A 24 -4.09 -14.94 8.95
N ASP A 25 -5.18 -15.09 8.21
CA ASP A 25 -5.28 -14.84 6.78
C ASP A 25 -4.67 -13.48 6.36
N LEU A 26 -3.47 -13.53 5.74
CA LEU A 26 -2.77 -12.38 5.18
C LEU A 26 -3.36 -11.92 3.84
N SER A 27 -4.38 -12.61 3.30
CA SER A 27 -5.05 -12.17 2.07
C SER A 27 -5.90 -10.91 2.26
N LYS A 28 -6.07 -10.46 3.51
CA LYS A 28 -6.94 -9.34 3.88
C LYS A 28 -6.38 -8.48 4.99
N TYR A 29 -6.72 -7.20 4.94
CA TYR A 29 -6.52 -6.24 6.01
C TYR A 29 -7.86 -5.59 6.38
N ARG A 30 -8.28 -5.74 7.65
CA ARG A 30 -9.61 -5.32 8.12
C ARG A 30 -10.72 -5.91 7.25
N HIS A 31 -11.42 -5.08 6.50
CA HIS A 31 -12.48 -5.46 5.58
C HIS A 31 -12.04 -5.30 4.11
N PHE A 32 -10.76 -5.34 3.80
CA PHE A 32 -10.26 -5.23 2.43
C PHE A 32 -9.46 -6.49 2.08
N THR A 33 -9.76 -7.09 0.93
CA THR A 33 -9.13 -8.32 0.45
C THR A 33 -8.34 -8.02 -0.81
N PHE A 34 -7.14 -8.55 -0.93
CA PHE A 34 -6.36 -8.38 -2.17
C PHE A 34 -7.07 -9.04 -3.36
N GLY A 35 -7.00 -8.40 -4.53
CA GLY A 35 -7.80 -8.75 -5.72
C GLY A 35 -9.21 -8.17 -5.72
N MET A 36 -9.64 -7.47 -4.66
CA MET A 36 -10.91 -6.76 -4.64
C MET A 36 -10.93 -5.65 -5.69
N SER A 37 -12.05 -5.49 -6.40
CA SER A 37 -12.17 -4.45 -7.42
C SER A 37 -12.24 -3.05 -6.82
N LEU A 38 -11.79 -2.05 -7.58
CA LEU A 38 -11.90 -0.63 -7.23
C LEU A 38 -13.32 -0.26 -6.80
N THR A 39 -14.34 -0.68 -7.55
CA THR A 39 -15.76 -0.40 -7.21
C THR A 39 -16.14 -0.94 -5.84
N ARG A 40 -15.69 -2.14 -5.48
CA ARG A 40 -15.95 -2.72 -4.15
C ARG A 40 -15.25 -1.97 -3.02
N VAL A 41 -14.06 -1.43 -3.27
CA VAL A 41 -13.37 -0.59 -2.29
C VAL A 41 -14.13 0.73 -2.11
N LEU A 42 -14.53 1.38 -3.20
CA LEU A 42 -15.32 2.62 -3.19
C LEU A 42 -16.64 2.46 -2.44
N GLU A 43 -17.37 1.36 -2.66
CA GLU A 43 -18.59 1.00 -1.92
C GLU A 43 -18.34 0.91 -0.41
N ARG A 44 -17.20 0.35 0.02
CA ARG A 44 -16.87 0.14 1.44
C ARG A 44 -16.37 1.41 2.14
N THR A 45 -15.82 2.35 1.38
CA THR A 45 -15.26 3.60 1.91
C THR A 45 -16.16 4.81 1.70
N ASP A 46 -17.33 4.61 1.06
CA ASP A 46 -18.25 5.67 0.64
C ASP A 46 -17.54 6.76 -0.20
N GLN A 47 -16.62 6.33 -1.06
CA GLN A 47 -15.85 7.21 -1.96
C GLN A 47 -16.39 7.12 -3.40
N LYS A 48 -16.06 8.11 -4.22
CA LYS A 48 -16.51 8.20 -5.62
C LYS A 48 -15.34 7.99 -6.57
N MET A 49 -15.65 7.65 -7.83
CA MET A 49 -14.64 7.53 -8.89
C MET A 49 -13.85 8.84 -9.10
N ALA A 50 -14.43 10.00 -8.77
CA ALA A 50 -13.75 11.29 -8.85
C ALA A 50 -12.60 11.44 -7.83
N ASP A 51 -12.61 10.66 -6.76
CA ASP A 51 -11.58 10.67 -5.70
C ASP A 51 -10.41 9.75 -6.05
N VAL A 52 -10.55 8.93 -7.11
CA VAL A 52 -9.53 8.00 -7.58
C VAL A 52 -8.55 8.72 -8.50
N LYS A 53 -7.26 8.64 -8.16
CA LYS A 53 -6.19 9.18 -8.98
C LYS A 53 -5.68 8.10 -9.93
N VAL A 54 -5.69 8.38 -11.24
CA VAL A 54 -4.96 7.56 -12.21
C VAL A 54 -3.50 7.98 -12.19
N ILE A 55 -2.61 7.05 -11.84
CA ILE A 55 -1.16 7.28 -11.81
C ILE A 55 -0.58 7.05 -13.21
N HIS A 56 -0.92 5.91 -13.81
CA HIS A 56 -0.61 5.63 -15.22
C HIS A 56 -1.78 4.91 -15.89
N GLY A 57 -2.01 5.22 -17.17
CA GLY A 57 -2.99 4.54 -18.01
C GLY A 57 -2.38 3.61 -19.05
N ARG A 58 -1.05 3.58 -19.17
CA ARG A 58 -0.29 2.78 -20.15
C ARG A 58 1.07 2.39 -19.53
N PRO A 59 1.57 1.16 -19.75
CA PRO A 59 0.94 0.08 -20.52
C PRO A 59 -0.23 -0.59 -19.78
N SER A 60 -0.28 -0.47 -18.47
CA SER A 60 -1.36 -0.97 -17.61
C SER A 60 -2.01 0.17 -16.82
N LEU A 61 -3.21 -0.08 -16.32
CA LEU A 61 -3.94 0.89 -15.50
C LEU A 61 -3.47 0.79 -14.05
N ILE A 62 -2.86 1.85 -13.54
CA ILE A 62 -2.46 1.98 -12.13
C ILE A 62 -3.22 3.14 -11.52
N GLN A 63 -3.90 2.86 -10.42
CA GLN A 63 -4.76 3.83 -9.74
C GLN A 63 -4.53 3.82 -8.24
N GLU A 64 -4.81 4.94 -7.62
CA GLU A 64 -4.66 5.14 -6.18
C GLU A 64 -5.89 5.83 -5.59
N LEU A 65 -6.24 5.43 -4.37
CA LEU A 65 -7.29 6.05 -3.56
C LEU A 65 -6.75 6.30 -2.16
N ASN A 66 -6.70 7.58 -1.78
CA ASN A 66 -6.45 7.96 -0.39
C ASN A 66 -7.77 7.98 0.39
N TRP A 67 -7.75 7.43 1.59
CA TRP A 67 -8.92 7.36 2.46
C TRP A 67 -8.53 7.60 3.92
N TRP A 68 -9.32 8.40 4.61
CA TRP A 68 -9.19 8.66 6.04
C TRP A 68 -10.37 8.00 6.75
N PRO A 69 -10.14 6.98 7.60
CA PRO A 69 -11.21 6.35 8.36
C PRO A 69 -11.98 7.37 9.19
N PRO A 70 -13.33 7.33 9.22
CA PRO A 70 -14.11 8.27 9.99
C PRO A 70 -13.82 8.11 11.49
N ASN A 71 -13.50 9.22 12.15
CA ASN A 71 -13.40 9.28 13.62
C ASN A 71 -14.79 9.57 14.19
N PRO A 72 -15.45 8.64 14.92
CA PRO A 72 -16.74 8.92 15.52
C PRO A 72 -16.59 10.02 16.60
N PRO A 73 -17.36 11.11 16.54
CA PRO A 73 -17.35 12.12 17.61
C PRO A 73 -17.95 11.55 18.90
N GLY A 74 -17.29 11.79 20.03
CA GLY A 74 -17.84 11.50 21.37
C GLY A 74 -17.24 10.30 22.11
N THR A 75 -16.29 9.56 21.53
CA THR A 75 -15.49 8.58 22.26
C THR A 75 -14.16 9.19 22.70
N SER A 76 -13.93 9.30 24.01
CA SER A 76 -12.62 9.71 24.56
C SER A 76 -11.48 8.74 24.22
N PHE A 77 -11.81 7.56 23.72
CA PHE A 77 -10.88 6.59 23.17
C PHE A 77 -11.03 6.56 21.65
N ARG A 78 -9.98 6.97 20.93
CA ARG A 78 -9.90 6.77 19.49
C ARG A 78 -9.85 5.26 19.24
N SER A 79 -10.94 4.68 18.74
CA SER A 79 -11.00 3.23 18.47
C SER A 79 -10.16 2.84 17.25
N ASP A 80 -9.83 3.78 16.37
CA ASP A 80 -9.02 3.53 15.18
C ASP A 80 -7.71 4.31 15.24
N THR A 81 -6.61 3.59 15.46
CA THR A 81 -5.24 4.13 15.45
C THR A 81 -4.75 4.48 14.04
N VAL A 82 -5.51 4.13 13.00
CA VAL A 82 -5.17 4.46 11.61
C VAL A 82 -5.56 5.89 11.32
N GLU A 83 -4.58 6.68 10.86
CA GLU A 83 -4.79 8.03 10.37
C GLU A 83 -5.25 8.01 8.92
N GLN A 84 -4.58 7.21 8.08
CA GLN A 84 -4.80 7.19 6.64
C GLN A 84 -4.53 5.80 6.06
N MET A 85 -5.28 5.44 5.02
CA MET A 85 -4.98 4.32 4.14
C MET A 85 -4.86 4.80 2.70
N LEU A 86 -3.82 4.35 2.01
CA LEU A 86 -3.66 4.48 0.56
C LEU A 86 -3.88 3.11 -0.07
N PHE A 87 -4.91 2.99 -0.90
CA PHE A 87 -5.19 1.81 -1.70
C PHE A 87 -4.57 1.98 -3.09
N SER A 88 -3.78 1.01 -3.53
CA SER A 88 -3.20 0.99 -4.89
C SER A 88 -3.78 -0.18 -5.68
N PHE A 89 -4.14 0.10 -6.92
CA PHE A 89 -4.83 -0.82 -7.83
C PHE A 89 -4.03 -1.04 -9.10
N TYR A 90 -3.97 -2.28 -9.54
CA TYR A 90 -3.40 -2.71 -10.81
C TYR A 90 -4.52 -3.33 -11.64
N ASN A 91 -4.81 -2.75 -12.81
CA ASN A 91 -5.96 -3.13 -13.64
C ASN A 91 -7.28 -3.20 -12.86
N ALA A 92 -7.50 -2.19 -12.00
CA ALA A 92 -8.65 -2.06 -11.09
C ALA A 92 -8.76 -3.14 -9.99
N GLU A 93 -7.73 -3.96 -9.76
CA GLU A 93 -7.65 -4.90 -8.64
C GLU A 93 -6.73 -4.38 -7.54
N LEU A 94 -7.18 -4.44 -6.29
CA LEU A 94 -6.43 -4.03 -5.11
C LEU A 94 -5.20 -4.91 -4.92
N TYR A 95 -4.00 -4.35 -5.03
CA TYR A 95 -2.75 -5.09 -4.85
C TYR A 95 -1.93 -4.64 -3.64
N LYS A 96 -2.12 -3.39 -3.18
CA LYS A 96 -1.35 -2.81 -2.07
C LYS A 96 -2.21 -1.87 -1.24
N ILE A 97 -1.98 -1.90 0.07
CA ILE A 97 -2.55 -0.99 1.06
C ILE A 97 -1.38 -0.46 1.89
N SER A 98 -1.21 0.86 1.90
CA SER A 98 -0.29 1.53 2.82
C SER A 98 -1.10 2.15 3.94
N VAL A 99 -0.83 1.74 5.18
CA VAL A 99 -1.54 2.23 6.37
C VAL A 99 -0.60 3.13 7.16
N THR A 100 -1.01 4.38 7.36
CA THR A 100 -0.31 5.32 8.24
C THR A 100 -1.02 5.34 9.58
N TYR A 101 -0.30 5.01 10.66
CA TYR A 101 -0.83 5.13 12.00
C TYR A 101 -0.71 6.56 12.51
N ASP A 102 -1.72 6.98 13.24
CA ASP A 102 -1.76 8.28 13.87
C ASP A 102 -0.67 8.41 14.93
N ARG A 103 0.16 9.43 14.78
CA ARG A 103 1.31 9.64 15.65
C ARG A 103 0.93 9.80 17.12
N THR A 104 -0.14 10.52 17.43
CA THR A 104 -0.57 10.74 18.83
C THR A 104 -1.08 9.45 19.47
N SER A 105 -1.69 8.58 18.66
CA SER A 105 -2.24 7.31 19.11
C SER A 105 -1.16 6.23 19.29
N THR A 106 0.00 6.41 18.66
CA THR A 106 1.17 5.51 18.81
C THR A 106 2.28 6.13 19.66
N GLU A 107 2.04 7.27 20.30
CA GLU A 107 3.04 7.93 21.14
C GLU A 107 3.44 7.05 22.32
N GLY A 108 4.74 6.91 22.55
CA GLY A 108 5.29 6.05 23.61
C GLY A 108 5.35 4.55 23.28
N LEU A 109 4.71 4.09 22.19
CA LEU A 109 4.83 2.69 21.76
C LEU A 109 6.20 2.43 21.13
N THR A 110 6.83 1.33 21.55
CA THR A 110 8.08 0.89 20.93
C THR A 110 7.82 0.04 19.67
N ALA A 111 8.89 -0.24 18.92
CA ALA A 111 8.84 -1.20 17.83
C ALA A 111 8.29 -2.55 18.30
N GLU A 112 8.75 -3.03 19.46
CA GLU A 112 8.33 -4.29 20.06
C GLU A 112 6.84 -4.29 20.43
N ASP A 113 6.31 -3.19 20.95
CA ASP A 113 4.88 -3.05 21.25
C ASP A 113 4.03 -3.15 19.98
N MET A 114 4.47 -2.51 18.91
CA MET A 114 3.82 -2.58 17.60
C MET A 114 3.89 -4.00 17.02
N VAL A 115 5.06 -4.63 17.05
CA VAL A 115 5.23 -6.03 16.61
C VAL A 115 4.32 -6.96 17.41
N LYS A 116 4.28 -6.81 18.73
CA LYS A 116 3.42 -7.61 19.61
C LYS A 116 1.95 -7.44 19.26
N SER A 117 1.51 -6.21 19.05
CA SER A 117 0.11 -5.89 18.73
C SER A 117 -0.32 -6.47 17.38
N ILE A 118 0.52 -6.35 16.35
CA ILE A 118 0.24 -6.92 15.02
C ILE A 118 0.32 -8.45 15.08
N SER A 119 1.28 -9.01 15.81
CA SER A 119 1.46 -10.45 15.94
C SER A 119 0.33 -11.14 16.71
N ALA A 120 -0.33 -10.44 17.63
CA ALA A 120 -1.54 -10.93 18.27
C ALA A 120 -2.67 -11.23 17.26
N LYS A 121 -2.65 -10.54 16.11
CA LYS A 121 -3.60 -10.76 15.02
C LYS A 121 -3.06 -11.74 13.98
N TYR A 122 -1.88 -11.49 13.43
CA TYR A 122 -1.38 -12.23 12.25
C TYR A 122 -0.38 -13.34 12.57
N GLY A 123 -0.22 -13.68 13.84
CA GLY A 123 0.78 -14.66 14.28
C GLY A 123 2.17 -14.04 14.40
N PRO A 124 3.19 -14.84 14.76
CA PRO A 124 4.54 -14.35 14.92
C PRO A 124 5.07 -13.75 13.61
N ALA A 125 5.85 -12.66 13.72
CA ALA A 125 6.54 -12.09 12.57
C ALA A 125 7.51 -13.11 11.96
N THR A 126 7.53 -13.21 10.63
CA THR A 126 8.47 -14.03 9.86
C THR A 126 9.90 -13.52 10.04
N SER A 127 10.07 -12.20 10.12
CA SER A 127 11.35 -11.58 10.49
C SER A 127 11.14 -10.33 11.32
N VAL A 128 12.06 -10.11 12.26
CA VAL A 128 12.14 -8.88 13.05
C VAL A 128 13.53 -8.30 12.83
N LYS A 129 13.60 -7.04 12.42
CA LYS A 129 14.86 -6.32 12.28
C LYS A 129 15.06 -5.50 13.56
N PRO A 130 16.15 -5.72 14.32
CA PRO A 130 16.44 -4.88 15.46
C PRO A 130 16.59 -3.43 14.98
N GLU A 131 16.10 -2.46 15.77
CA GLU A 131 16.39 -1.04 15.57
C GLU A 131 17.87 -0.82 15.92
N VAL A 132 18.78 -1.21 15.01
CA VAL A 132 20.19 -0.91 15.16
C VAL A 132 20.36 0.55 14.75
N ASP A 133 20.94 1.35 15.65
CA ASP A 133 21.47 2.68 15.35
C ASP A 133 22.69 2.56 14.42
N SER A 134 22.48 2.03 13.22
CA SER A 134 23.54 1.88 12.22
C SER A 134 23.73 3.20 11.50
N ALA A 135 24.53 4.07 12.12
CA ALA A 135 25.25 5.13 11.44
C ALA A 135 26.35 4.54 10.54
N THR A 136 26.02 3.71 9.54
CA THR A 136 26.99 3.33 8.51
C THR A 136 26.28 2.80 7.26
N ASN A 137 26.38 3.60 6.19
CA ASN A 137 26.28 3.24 4.77
C ASN A 137 25.19 2.26 4.35
N GLU A 138 24.08 2.73 3.76
CA GLU A 138 23.58 2.20 2.47
C GLU A 138 22.85 3.32 1.70
N ARG A 139 23.37 3.59 0.50
CA ARG A 139 22.77 4.52 -0.46
C ARG A 139 21.44 3.96 -0.94
N TYR A 140 20.45 4.85 -1.01
CA TYR A 140 19.27 4.78 -1.90
C TYR A 140 18.02 4.01 -1.40
N ASP A 141 17.56 4.20 -0.15
CA ASP A 141 16.10 4.10 0.17
C ASP A 141 15.63 4.58 1.59
N MET A 142 16.39 5.41 2.30
CA MET A 142 16.20 5.61 3.75
C MET A 142 15.06 6.56 4.21
N ARG A 143 13.88 6.55 3.57
CA ARG A 143 12.70 7.23 4.16
C ARG A 143 11.98 6.39 5.22
N GLN A 144 12.20 5.08 5.23
CA GLN A 144 11.51 4.13 6.12
C GLN A 144 12.54 3.18 6.76
N LYS A 145 12.50 3.05 8.08
CA LYS A 145 13.26 2.05 8.85
C LYS A 145 12.41 0.78 8.97
N PRO A 146 12.84 -0.37 8.42
CA PRO A 146 12.08 -1.60 8.54
C PRO A 146 12.11 -2.13 9.98
N VAL A 147 10.96 -2.57 10.48
CA VAL A 147 10.79 -3.06 11.86
C VAL A 147 10.53 -4.57 11.88
N ALA A 148 9.49 -5.02 11.18
CA ALA A 148 9.13 -6.43 11.15
C ALA A 148 8.31 -6.77 9.89
N THR A 149 8.35 -8.04 9.50
CA THR A 149 7.59 -8.57 8.36
C THR A 149 6.80 -9.81 8.77
N TRP A 150 5.54 -9.87 8.35
CA TRP A 150 4.72 -11.09 8.32
C TRP A 150 4.45 -11.42 6.87
N GLU A 151 4.76 -12.64 6.47
CA GLU A 151 4.60 -13.04 5.08
C GLU A 151 4.27 -14.51 4.92
N ASP A 152 3.58 -14.79 3.82
CA ASP A 152 3.39 -16.12 3.28
C ASP A 152 3.84 -16.17 1.80
N SER A 153 3.45 -17.22 1.09
CA SER A 153 3.80 -17.39 -0.33
C SER A 153 3.20 -16.33 -1.27
N GLN A 154 2.10 -15.67 -0.87
CA GLN A 154 1.32 -14.78 -1.72
C GLN A 154 1.28 -13.32 -1.21
N TYR A 155 1.41 -13.09 0.10
CA TYR A 155 1.17 -11.79 0.73
C TYR A 155 2.33 -11.38 1.66
N SER A 156 2.46 -10.08 1.88
CA SER A 156 3.46 -9.51 2.79
C SER A 156 2.90 -8.29 3.52
N PHE A 157 3.16 -8.23 4.82
CA PHE A 157 2.86 -7.13 5.73
C PHE A 157 4.19 -6.66 6.30
N ASN A 158 4.56 -5.41 6.04
CA ASN A 158 5.84 -4.84 6.45
C ASN A 158 5.56 -3.65 7.35
N LEU A 159 5.88 -3.80 8.63
CA LEU A 159 5.89 -2.69 9.57
C LEU A 159 7.19 -1.92 9.36
N VAL A 160 7.05 -0.63 9.10
CA VAL A 160 8.17 0.30 8.97
C VAL A 160 7.93 1.52 9.85
N ARG A 161 8.99 2.24 10.15
CA ARG A 161 8.95 3.51 10.88
C ARG A 161 9.49 4.60 9.97
N SER A 162 8.70 5.62 9.70
CA SER A 162 9.14 6.75 8.89
C SER A 162 10.31 7.45 9.57
N SER A 163 11.42 7.61 8.86
CA SER A 163 12.60 8.33 9.35
C SER A 163 12.31 9.82 9.56
N PHE A 164 11.31 10.37 8.86
CA PHE A 164 10.98 11.79 8.88
C PHE A 164 9.94 12.16 9.93
N SER A 165 8.80 11.46 9.94
CA SER A 165 7.70 11.74 10.87
C SER A 165 7.80 10.95 12.18
N GLY A 166 8.62 9.89 12.21
CA GLY A 166 8.69 8.95 13.32
C GLY A 166 7.46 8.04 13.47
N SER A 167 6.44 8.22 12.61
CA SER A 167 5.20 7.45 12.60
C SER A 167 5.44 6.02 12.14
N PHE A 168 4.66 5.10 12.67
CA PHE A 168 4.60 3.73 12.16
C PHE A 168 3.73 3.65 10.91
N GLU A 169 4.16 2.87 9.95
CA GLU A 169 3.43 2.57 8.72
C GLU A 169 3.41 1.06 8.51
N LEU A 170 2.29 0.53 8.04
CA LEU A 170 2.14 -0.87 7.69
C LEU A 170 1.87 -0.98 6.18
N LEU A 171 2.85 -1.53 5.46
CA LEU A 171 2.79 -1.75 4.02
C LEU A 171 2.35 -3.18 3.74
N ILE A 172 1.22 -3.32 3.06
CA ILE A 172 0.55 -4.60 2.89
C ILE A 172 0.32 -4.84 1.41
N TYR A 173 0.72 -5.97 0.85
CA TYR A 173 0.53 -6.22 -0.58
C TYR A 173 0.46 -7.70 -0.96
N SER A 174 -0.17 -7.96 -2.10
CA SER A 174 -0.07 -9.20 -2.87
C SER A 174 1.25 -9.21 -3.65
N LYS A 175 2.11 -10.19 -3.39
CA LYS A 175 3.46 -10.29 -3.98
C LYS A 175 3.41 -10.34 -5.51
N ARG A 176 2.51 -11.16 -6.08
CA ARG A 176 2.35 -11.30 -7.54
C ARG A 176 1.89 -10.00 -8.18
N LEU A 177 0.77 -9.44 -7.71
CA LEU A 177 0.20 -8.23 -8.30
C LEU A 177 1.10 -7.01 -8.08
N ASN A 178 1.80 -6.94 -6.95
CA ASN A 178 2.81 -5.90 -6.71
C ASN A 178 3.96 -6.00 -7.72
N ALA A 179 4.48 -7.19 -7.98
CA ALA A 179 5.54 -7.37 -8.98
C ALA A 179 5.07 -6.95 -10.40
N GLU A 180 3.85 -7.30 -10.79
CA GLU A 180 3.25 -6.88 -12.06
C GLU A 180 3.08 -5.35 -12.14
N ALA A 181 2.64 -4.73 -11.04
CA ALA A 181 2.50 -3.27 -10.96
C ALA A 181 3.85 -2.56 -11.06
N GLU A 182 4.90 -3.03 -10.37
CA GLU A 182 6.25 -2.45 -10.43
C GLU A 182 6.86 -2.54 -11.84
N VAL A 183 6.66 -3.67 -12.53
CA VAL A 183 7.07 -3.81 -13.94
C VAL A 183 6.33 -2.79 -14.81
N ALA A 184 5.02 -2.67 -14.65
CA ALA A 184 4.22 -1.70 -15.42
C ALA A 184 4.62 -0.24 -15.12
N LEU A 185 4.97 0.09 -13.87
CA LEU A 185 5.50 1.41 -13.50
C LEU A 185 6.83 1.70 -14.21
N ALA A 186 7.76 0.75 -14.18
CA ALA A 186 9.06 0.90 -14.84
C ALA A 186 8.90 1.07 -16.37
N GLU A 187 7.98 0.32 -16.98
CA GLU A 187 7.67 0.45 -18.40
C GLU A 187 7.00 1.78 -18.74
N ALA A 188 6.06 2.25 -17.91
CA ALA A 188 5.41 3.55 -18.10
C ALA A 188 6.43 4.69 -18.10
N VAL A 189 7.37 4.70 -17.14
CA VAL A 189 8.45 5.68 -17.07
C VAL A 189 9.34 5.64 -18.32
N LYS A 190 9.65 4.44 -18.82
CA LYS A 190 10.44 4.28 -20.03
C LYS A 190 9.70 4.81 -21.27
N LEU A 191 8.41 4.52 -21.40
CA LEU A 191 7.57 5.01 -22.50
C LEU A 191 7.45 6.53 -22.47
N GLU A 192 7.21 7.12 -21.29
CA GLU A 192 7.14 8.57 -21.12
C GLU A 192 8.41 9.26 -21.61
N LYS A 193 9.57 8.72 -21.24
CA LYS A 193 10.88 9.22 -21.69
C LYS A 193 11.08 9.08 -23.20
N GLN A 194 10.55 8.04 -23.82
CA GLN A 194 10.66 7.84 -25.28
C GLN A 194 9.73 8.78 -26.07
N GLU A 195 8.56 9.06 -25.52
CA GLU A 195 7.56 9.93 -26.14
C GLU A 195 7.82 11.43 -25.92
N GLU A 196 8.62 11.80 -24.91
CA GLU A 196 8.97 13.18 -24.58
C GLU A 196 9.34 14.05 -25.80
N PRO A 197 10.25 13.63 -26.71
CA PRO A 197 10.62 14.43 -27.87
C PRO A 197 9.46 14.66 -28.83
N GLN A 198 8.66 13.62 -29.09
CA GLN A 198 7.51 13.72 -30.00
C GLN A 198 6.42 14.60 -29.40
N ARG A 199 6.14 14.43 -28.10
CA ARG A 199 5.17 15.23 -27.34
C ARG A 199 5.55 16.70 -27.32
N GLU A 200 6.84 17.02 -27.19
CA GLU A 200 7.34 18.40 -27.27
C GLU A 200 7.21 18.97 -28.69
N ALA A 201 7.56 18.20 -29.73
CA ALA A 201 7.39 18.62 -31.12
C ALA A 201 5.91 18.89 -31.47
N GLU A 202 4.99 18.03 -31.00
CA GLU A 202 3.54 18.22 -31.16
C GLU A 202 3.05 19.47 -30.43
N ARG A 203 3.55 19.72 -29.21
CA ARG A 203 3.24 20.93 -28.44
C ARG A 203 3.67 22.18 -29.19
N GLN A 204 4.89 22.20 -29.72
CA GLN A 204 5.40 23.33 -30.51
C GLN A 204 4.59 23.54 -31.78
N LYS A 205 4.28 22.47 -32.51
CA LYS A 205 3.44 22.55 -33.72
C LYS A 205 2.05 23.11 -33.41
N LYS A 206 1.44 22.70 -32.30
CA LYS A 206 0.15 23.24 -31.84
C LYS A 206 0.25 24.73 -31.52
N GLN A 207 1.26 25.16 -30.77
CA GLN A 207 1.48 26.58 -30.46
C GLN A 207 1.64 27.43 -31.73
N ILE A 208 2.43 26.95 -32.70
CA ILE A 208 2.61 27.64 -33.99
C ILE A 208 1.26 27.74 -34.72
N GLY A 209 0.49 26.66 -34.75
CA GLY A 209 -0.85 26.65 -35.35
C GLY A 209 -1.82 27.64 -34.68
N ASP A 210 -1.84 27.67 -33.35
CA ASP A 210 -2.71 28.56 -32.57
C ASP A 210 -2.32 30.05 -32.76
N LEU A 211 -1.01 30.35 -32.83
CA LEU A 211 -0.49 31.69 -33.13
C LEU A 211 -0.87 32.12 -34.56
N GLU A 212 -0.74 31.23 -35.53
CA GLU A 212 -1.11 31.51 -36.93
C GLU A 212 -2.61 31.73 -37.09
N ALA A 213 -3.45 30.93 -36.44
CA ALA A 213 -4.90 31.12 -36.41
C ALA A 213 -5.27 32.49 -35.79
N THR A 214 -4.60 32.88 -34.71
CA THR A 214 -4.78 34.19 -34.06
C THR A 214 -4.35 35.33 -34.99
N ARG A 215 -3.21 35.19 -35.68
CA ARG A 215 -2.71 36.17 -36.66
C ARG A 215 -3.73 36.39 -37.78
N GLN A 216 -4.25 35.33 -38.38
CA GLN A 216 -5.22 35.42 -39.48
C GLN A 216 -6.53 36.08 -39.03
N LYS A 217 -7.00 35.78 -37.81
CA LYS A 217 -8.17 36.43 -37.23
C LYS A 217 -7.93 37.94 -37.08
N ASN A 218 -6.80 38.33 -36.49
CA ASN A 218 -6.48 39.73 -36.25
C ASN A 218 -6.29 40.52 -37.56
N GLN A 219 -5.67 39.92 -38.59
CA GLN A 219 -5.53 40.54 -39.91
C GLN A 219 -6.89 40.90 -40.53
N LYS A 220 -7.93 40.08 -40.33
CA LYS A 220 -9.27 40.35 -40.86
C LYS A 220 -10.01 41.45 -40.11
N SER A 221 -9.74 41.62 -38.82
CA SER A 221 -10.44 42.59 -37.96
C SER A 221 -9.70 43.92 -37.79
N PHE A 222 -8.41 43.97 -38.12
CA PHE A 222 -7.60 45.17 -37.96
C PHE A 222 -8.06 46.29 -38.91
N ARG A 223 -8.34 47.47 -38.35
CA ARG A 223 -8.60 48.71 -39.10
C ARG A 223 -7.62 49.77 -38.58
N PRO A 224 -6.82 50.43 -39.45
CA PRO A 224 -5.86 51.46 -39.04
C PRO A 224 -6.51 52.68 -38.40
#